data_AF-A0A8J8GX47-F1
#
_entry.id   AF-A0A8J8GX47-F1
#
_cell.length_a   1.000
_cell.length_b   1.000
_cell.length_c   1.000
_cell.angle_alpha   90.00
_cell.angle_beta   90.00
_cell.angle_gamma   90.00
#
_symmetry.space_group_name_H-M   'P 1'
#
loop_
_entity.id
_entity.type
_entity.pdbx_description
1 polymer ?
#
loop_
_entity_poly.entity_id
_entity_poly.type
_entity_poly.pdbx_seq_one_letter_code
_entity_poly.pdbx_strand_id
1 'polypeptide(L)'
;ELVAERAPALGRTVHPPRFVRPALVDRVVRPAYIDPLPAPQRRKFANLMALASLFDGVPGFPTTLAEPPTPRRLEEAFVATVDYLAASRGLLAA
;
A
#
# COMPACT_ATOMS: atom_id res chain seq x y z
N GLU A 1 -6.63 -5.72 3.11
CA GLU A 1 -7.53 -6.76 3.65
C GLU A 1 -7.04 -8.15 3.28
N LEU A 2 -6.87 -8.48 1.99
CA LEU A 2 -6.33 -9.77 1.51
C LEU A 2 -5.05 -10.29 2.20
N VAL A 3 -4.06 -9.43 2.47
CA VAL A 3 -2.84 -9.84 3.20
C VAL A 3 -3.16 -10.27 4.64
N ALA A 4 -4.04 -9.54 5.32
CA ALA A 4 -4.43 -9.84 6.70
C ALA A 4 -5.29 -11.12 6.77
N GLU A 5 -6.11 -11.37 5.75
CA GLU A 5 -6.89 -12.61 5.60
C GLU A 5 -6.01 -13.83 5.26
N ARG A 6 -4.95 -13.64 4.47
CA ARG A 6 -4.03 -14.71 4.10
C ARG A 6 -3.05 -15.07 5.21
N ALA A 7 -2.66 -14.09 6.04
CA ALA A 7 -1.63 -14.27 7.07
C ALA A 7 -1.88 -15.44 8.05
N PRO A 8 -3.11 -15.70 8.56
CA PRO A 8 -3.37 -16.85 9.41
C PRO A 8 -3.03 -18.20 8.77
N ALA A 9 -3.29 -18.36 7.47
CA ALA A 9 -2.95 -19.57 6.72
C ALA A 9 -1.42 -19.76 6.57
N LEU A 10 -0.64 -18.70 6.79
CA LEU A 10 0.81 -18.71 6.80
C LEU A 10 1.38 -18.79 8.23
N GLY A 11 0.52 -18.98 9.25
CA GLY A 11 0.92 -18.98 10.66
C GLY A 11 1.37 -17.62 11.18
N ARG A 12 0.89 -16.53 10.57
CA ARG A 12 1.25 -15.15 10.92
C ARG A 12 0.03 -14.35 11.35
N THR A 13 0.26 -13.41 12.26
CA THR A 13 -0.73 -12.40 12.64
C THR A 13 -0.31 -11.08 12.01
N VAL A 14 -1.19 -10.49 11.21
CA VAL A 14 -0.98 -9.17 10.61
C VAL A 14 -2.07 -8.24 11.14
N HIS A 15 -1.65 -7.12 11.72
CA HIS A 15 -2.58 -6.05 12.05
C HIS A 15 -2.79 -5.19 10.79
N PRO A 16 -4.02 -5.12 10.26
CA PRO A 16 -4.29 -4.32 9.08
C PRO A 16 -3.97 -2.85 9.38
N PRO A 17 -3.39 -2.12 8.42
CA PRO A 17 -3.22 -0.68 8.56
C PRO A 17 -4.58 -0.03 8.74
N ARG A 18 -4.68 0.93 9.66
CA ARG A 18 -5.90 1.71 9.83
C ARG A 18 -6.02 2.70 8.67
N PHE A 19 -7.04 2.54 7.85
CA PHE A 19 -7.37 3.55 6.86
C PHE A 19 -7.87 4.81 7.58
N VAL A 20 -7.19 5.92 7.36
CA VAL A 20 -7.55 7.22 7.91
C VAL A 20 -7.95 8.15 6.78
N ARG A 21 -8.97 8.99 7.01
CA ARG A 21 -9.36 9.98 6.01
C ARG A 21 -8.19 10.95 5.77
N PRO A 22 -8.00 11.48 4.54
CA PRO A 22 -6.93 12.43 4.26
C PRO A 22 -6.88 13.61 5.24
N ALA A 23 -8.04 14.14 5.65
CA ALA A 23 -8.14 15.20 6.65
C ALA A 23 -7.49 14.85 8.00
N LEU A 24 -7.41 13.57 8.37
CA LEU A 24 -6.74 13.11 9.58
C LEU A 24 -5.22 13.19 9.43
N VAL A 25 -4.68 12.98 8.23
CA VAL A 25 -3.26 13.18 7.93
C VAL A 25 -2.88 14.63 8.20
N ASP A 26 -3.68 15.59 7.72
CA ASP A 26 -3.39 17.02 7.96
C ASP A 26 -3.55 17.45 9.41
N ARG A 27 -4.46 16.83 10.17
CA ARG A 27 -4.72 17.19 11.57
C ARG A 27 -3.81 16.49 12.57
N VAL A 28 -3.33 15.29 12.26
CA VAL A 28 -2.61 14.43 13.20
C VAL A 28 -1.20 14.14 12.73
N VAL A 29 -1.05 13.68 11.48
CA VAL A 29 0.25 13.26 10.96
C VAL A 29 1.16 14.46 10.69
N ARG A 30 0.64 15.49 10.04
CA ARG A 30 1.40 16.69 9.68
C ARG A 30 1.96 17.41 10.92
N PRO A 31 1.16 17.72 11.96
CA PRO A 31 1.68 18.39 13.15
C PRO A 31 2.64 17.54 13.98
N ALA A 32 2.37 16.23 14.11
CA ALA A 32 3.16 15.36 14.97
C ALA A 32 4.47 14.91 14.33
N TYR A 33 4.50 14.70 13.01
CA TYR A 33 5.63 14.03 12.35
C TYR A 33 6.28 14.85 11.23
N ILE A 34 5.58 15.81 10.62
CA ILE A 34 6.09 16.56 9.47
C ILE A 34 6.60 17.93 9.89
N ASP A 35 5.82 18.68 10.66
CA ASP A 35 6.16 20.04 11.09
C ASP A 35 7.47 20.12 11.90
N PRO A 36 7.79 19.15 12.79
CA PRO A 36 9.06 19.15 13.54
C PRO A 36 10.30 18.87 12.69
N LEU A 37 10.13 18.38 11.45
CA LEU A 37 11.28 18.06 10.60
C LEU A 37 12.04 19.33 10.20
N PRO A 38 13.38 19.25 10.00
CA PRO A 38 14.12 20.39 9.48
C PRO A 38 13.65 20.76 8.07
N ALA A 39 13.81 22.03 7.71
CA ALA A 39 13.25 22.61 6.48
C ALA A 39 13.59 21.83 5.18
N PRO A 40 14.80 21.30 4.98
CA PRO A 40 15.12 20.51 3.79
C PRO A 40 14.26 19.24 3.67
N GLN A 41 14.04 18.53 4.78
CA GLN A 41 13.26 17.30 4.84
C GLN A 41 11.78 17.59 4.62
N ARG A 42 11.24 18.66 5.22
CA ARG A 42 9.85 19.09 4.96
C ARG A 42 9.60 19.39 3.49
N ARG A 43 10.53 20.10 2.84
CA ARG A 43 10.45 20.43 1.42
C ARG A 43 10.49 19.17 0.55
N LYS A 44 11.36 18.21 0.89
CA LYS A 44 11.40 16.92 0.18
C LYS A 44 10.08 16.16 0.31
N PHE A 45 9.48 16.12 1.50
CA PHE A 45 8.17 15.51 1.72
C PHE A 45 7.07 16.20 0.90
N ALA A 46 7.00 17.54 0.94
CA ALA A 46 6.03 18.30 0.16
C ALA A 46 6.14 18.02 -1.35
N ASN A 47 7.36 17.95 -1.88
CA ASN A 47 7.58 17.62 -3.29
C ASN A 47 7.10 16.20 -3.66
N LEU A 48 7.31 15.21 -2.78
CA LEU A 48 6.82 13.85 -3.00
C LEU A 48 5.30 13.79 -3.02
N MET A 49 4.63 14.55 -2.16
CA MET A 49 3.16 14.62 -2.14
C MET A 49 2.61 15.32 -3.39
N ALA A 50 3.27 16.38 -3.87
CA ALA A 50 2.89 17.03 -5.12
C ALA A 50 3.07 16.10 -6.34
N LEU A 51 4.11 15.27 -6.36
CA LEU A 51 4.28 14.23 -7.38
C LEU A 51 3.19 13.16 -7.30
N ALA A 52 2.86 12.70 -6.09
CA ALA A 52 1.81 11.69 -5.89
C ALA A 52 0.44 12.19 -6.37
N SER A 53 0.12 13.48 -6.19
CA SER A 53 -1.15 14.04 -6.68
C SER A 53 -1.28 14.05 -8.20
N LEU A 54 -0.18 13.96 -8.96
CA LEU A 54 -0.26 13.82 -10.43
C LEU A 54 -0.90 12.50 -10.85
N PHE A 55 -0.96 11.52 -9.94
CA PHE A 55 -1.55 10.21 -10.19
C PHE A 55 -2.97 10.10 -9.63
N ASP A 56 -3.50 11.15 -8.99
CA ASP A 56 -4.88 11.16 -8.51
C ASP A 56 -5.86 11.39 -9.67
N GLY A 57 -6.88 10.54 -9.78
CA GLY A 57 -7.87 10.62 -10.86
C GLY A 57 -7.36 10.30 -12.27
N VAL A 58 -6.12 9.80 -12.42
CA VAL A 58 -5.60 9.41 -13.74
C VAL A 58 -6.37 8.18 -14.22
N PRO A 59 -6.96 8.20 -15.44
CA PRO A 59 -7.57 7.00 -16.00
C PRO A 59 -6.55 5.87 -16.05
N GLY A 60 -6.99 4.63 -15.77
CA GLY A 60 -6.08 3.48 -15.69
C GLY A 60 -5.13 3.40 -16.89
N PHE A 61 -3.87 3.03 -16.63
CA PHE A 61 -2.86 2.95 -17.68
C PHE A 61 -3.34 2.08 -18.84
N PRO A 62 -3.14 2.51 -20.10
CA PRO A 62 -3.50 1.69 -21.25
C PRO A 62 -2.77 0.36 -21.16
N THR A 63 -3.55 -0.73 -21.11
CA THR A 63 -3.04 -2.08 -20.99
C THR A 63 -3.03 -2.74 -22.35
N THR A 64 -1.98 -3.51 -22.66
CA THR A 64 -1.91 -4.37 -23.84
C THR A 64 -2.65 -5.69 -23.66
N LEU A 65 -3.22 -5.91 -22.47
CA LEU A 65 -4.06 -7.07 -22.22
C LEU A 65 -5.33 -6.96 -23.07
N ALA A 66 -5.56 -7.97 -23.92
CA ALA A 66 -6.73 -8.06 -24.77
C ALA A 66 -8.04 -7.97 -23.98
N GLU A 67 -8.04 -8.48 -22.74
CA GLU A 67 -9.09 -8.28 -21.75
C GLU A 67 -8.48 -7.91 -20.40
N PRO A 68 -9.03 -6.89 -19.70
CA PRO A 68 -8.59 -6.57 -18.35
C PRO A 68 -8.90 -7.74 -17.40
N PRO A 69 -8.01 -8.05 -16.45
CA PRO A 69 -8.27 -9.10 -15.48
C PRO A 69 -9.48 -8.73 -14.61
N THR A 70 -10.33 -9.72 -14.35
CA THR A 70 -11.47 -9.55 -13.44
C THR A 70 -10.96 -9.32 -12.00
N PRO A 71 -11.74 -8.64 -11.14
CA PRO A 71 -11.36 -8.42 -9.74
C PRO A 71 -10.96 -9.72 -9.02
N ARG A 72 -11.74 -10.79 -9.21
CA ARG A 72 -11.43 -12.12 -8.66
C ARG A 72 -10.07 -12.65 -9.09
N ARG A 73 -9.72 -12.51 -10.38
CA ARG A 73 -8.45 -13.00 -10.91
C ARG A 73 -7.26 -12.20 -10.38
N LEU A 74 -7.46 -10.91 -10.09
CA LEU A 74 -6.47 -10.08 -9.41
C LEU A 74 -6.25 -10.52 -7.96
N GLU A 75 -7.33 -10.84 -7.23
CA GLU A 75 -7.24 -11.35 -5.86
C GLU A 75 -6.49 -12.68 -5.79
N GLU A 76 -6.83 -13.63 -6.68
CA GLU A 76 -6.16 -14.93 -6.78
C GLU A 76 -4.66 -14.76 -7.10
N ALA A 77 -4.31 -13.90 -8.06
CA ALA A 77 -2.91 -13.60 -8.40
C ALA A 77 -2.17 -12.92 -7.25
N PHE A 78 -2.83 -12.02 -6.54
CA PHE A 78 -2.25 -11.34 -5.38
C PHE A 78 -1.97 -12.32 -4.24
N VAL A 79 -2.90 -13.23 -3.93
CA VAL A 79 -2.69 -14.29 -2.92
C VAL A 79 -1.50 -15.17 -3.29
N ALA A 80 -1.41 -15.63 -4.54
CA ALA A 80 -0.27 -16.41 -5.02
C ALA A 80 1.06 -15.66 -4.88
N THR A 81 1.05 -14.35 -5.12
CA THR A 81 2.22 -13.48 -4.94
C THR A 81 2.63 -13.39 -3.47
N VAL A 82 1.67 -13.23 -2.56
CA VAL A 82 1.92 -13.19 -1.11
C VAL A 82 2.54 -14.50 -0.63
N ASP A 83 2.01 -15.64 -1.08
CA ASP A 83 2.53 -16.97 -0.72
C ASP A 83 3.98 -17.16 -1.23
N TYR A 84 4.24 -16.78 -2.48
CA TYR A 84 5.59 -16.81 -3.05
C TYR A 84 6.57 -15.92 -2.25
N LEU A 85 6.15 -14.71 -1.89
CA LEU A 85 6.98 -13.80 -1.09
C LEU A 85 7.21 -14.34 0.32
N ALA A 86 6.21 -14.95 0.95
CA ALA A 86 6.36 -15.57 2.25
C ALA A 86 7.35 -16.75 2.20
N ALA A 87 7.25 -17.60 1.17
CA ALA A 87 8.16 -18.71 0.94
C ALA A 87 9.61 -18.23 0.71
N SER A 88 9.81 -17.31 -0.24
CA SER A 88 11.14 -16.80 -0.59
C SER A 88 11.84 -16.04 0.53
N ARG A 89 11.08 -15.55 1.52
CA ARG A 89 11.60 -14.84 2.70
C ARG A 89 11.71 -15.73 3.94
N GLY A 90 11.41 -17.03 3.84
CA GLY A 90 11.45 -17.94 4.99
C GLY A 90 10.40 -17.59 6.07
N LEU A 91 9.29 -16.99 5.66
CA LEU A 91 8.23 -16.53 6.56
C LEU A 91 7.12 -17.56 6.77
N LEU A 92 7.15 -18.67 6.04
CA LEU A 92 6.25 -19.81 6.25
C LEU A 92 6.49 -20.39 7.66
N ALA A 93 5.40 -20.77 8.33
CA ALA A 93 5.51 -21.57 9.55
C ALA A 93 6.20 -22.91 9.23
N ALA A 94 7.07 -23.36 10.14
CA ALA A 94 7.65 -24.71 10.12
C ALA A 94 6.60 -25.75 10.54
#